data_AF-A0A1Y5RM22-F1
#
_entry.id   AF-A0A1Y5RM22-F1
#
_cell.length_a   1.000
_cell.length_b   1.000
_cell.length_c   1.000
_cell.angle_alpha   90.00
_cell.angle_beta   90.00
_cell.angle_gamma   90.00
#
_symmetry.space_group_name_H-M   'P 1'
#
loop_
_entity.id
_entity.type
_entity.pdbx_description
1 polymer ?
#
loop_
_entity_poly.entity_id
_entity_poly.type
_entity_poly.pdbx_seq_one_letter_code
_entity_poly.pdbx_strand_id
1 'polypeptide(L)'
;MSFLEPDPYILAFIAVKQGIFLLALLPLALVRALAARRSARWAALAALALCAFGLAARYLPEVLGIYEGLFVRISGIWRGLWGGLAMNFAASAALLASALLPGRRWWGLDLAHVVLLAGLLGLWGYSIWG
;
A
#
# COMPACT_ATOMS: atom_id res chain seq x y z
N MET A 1 -20.49 3.36 -24.10
CA MET A 1 -19.28 4.09 -23.69
C MET A 1 -18.93 5.07 -24.80
N SER A 2 -18.75 6.36 -24.49
CA SER A 2 -18.26 7.32 -25.49
C SER A 2 -16.75 7.13 -25.65
N PHE A 3 -16.22 7.25 -26.86
CA PHE A 3 -14.82 6.93 -27.19
C PHE A 3 -13.77 7.75 -26.41
N LEU A 4 -14.18 8.84 -25.75
CA LEU A 4 -13.31 9.76 -25.03
C LEU A 4 -13.43 9.67 -23.50
N GLU A 5 -14.34 8.86 -22.98
CA GLU A 5 -14.56 8.74 -21.54
C GLU A 5 -13.65 7.65 -20.97
N PRO A 6 -12.78 7.96 -20.00
CA PRO A 6 -11.90 6.96 -19.42
C PRO A 6 -12.72 5.90 -18.68
N ASP A 7 -12.35 4.64 -18.84
CA ASP A 7 -13.01 3.53 -18.15
C ASP A 7 -12.99 3.80 -16.63
N PRO A 8 -14.16 3.82 -15.95
CA PRO A 8 -14.26 4.10 -14.52
C PRO A 8 -13.45 3.12 -13.66
N TYR A 9 -13.27 1.88 -14.09
CA TYR A 9 -12.48 0.88 -13.37
C TYR A 9 -10.98 1.19 -13.42
N ILE A 10 -10.50 1.74 -14.54
CA ILE A 10 -9.11 2.19 -14.66
C ILE A 10 -8.88 3.41 -13.75
N LEU A 11 -9.82 4.35 -13.71
CA LEU A 11 -9.76 5.50 -12.79
C LEU A 11 -9.75 5.05 -11.32
N ALA A 12 -10.61 4.09 -10.97
CA ALA A 12 -10.64 3.49 -9.63
C ALA A 12 -9.31 2.80 -9.29
N PHE A 13 -8.76 2.02 -10.23
CA PHE A 13 -7.45 1.38 -10.06
C PHE A 13 -6.34 2.40 -9.79
N ILE A 14 -6.29 3.50 -10.55
CA ILE A 14 -5.30 4.56 -10.34
C ILE A 14 -5.46 5.19 -8.95
N ALA A 15 -6.67 5.56 -8.55
CA ALA A 15 -6.94 6.15 -7.24
C ALA A 15 -6.55 5.21 -6.09
N VAL A 16 -6.91 3.93 -6.20
CA VAL A 16 -6.56 2.91 -5.20
C VAL A 16 -5.06 2.69 -5.14
N LYS A 17 -4.42 2.47 -6.30
CA LYS A 17 -2.98 2.25 -6.42
C LYS A 17 -2.20 3.42 -5.85
N GLN A 18 -2.55 4.67 -6.21
CA GLN A 18 -1.75 5.87 -5.95
C GLN A 18 -2.08 6.61 -4.66
N GLY A 19 -3.24 6.37 -4.04
CA GLY A 19 -3.58 7.05 -2.79
C GLY A 19 -4.19 6.13 -1.74
N ILE A 20 -5.31 5.49 -2.08
CA ILE A 20 -6.20 4.90 -1.07
C ILE A 20 -5.57 3.69 -0.40
N PHE A 21 -4.86 2.83 -1.14
CA PHE A 21 -4.42 1.54 -0.61
C PHE A 21 -3.47 1.67 0.59
N LEU A 22 -2.38 2.45 0.47
CA LEU A 22 -1.45 2.66 1.59
C LEU A 22 -2.10 3.41 2.75
N LEU A 23 -2.99 4.37 2.48
CA LEU A 23 -3.75 5.07 3.51
C LEU A 23 -4.67 4.14 4.29
N ALA A 24 -5.32 3.18 3.62
CA ALA A 24 -6.15 2.16 4.26
C ALA A 24 -5.33 1.09 4.99
N LEU A 25 -4.15 0.74 4.47
CA LEU A 25 -3.28 -0.27 5.07
C LEU A 25 -2.57 0.25 6.33
N LEU A 26 -2.20 1.54 6.36
CA LEU A 26 -1.50 2.19 7.48
C LEU A 26 -2.18 1.97 8.85
N PRO A 27 -3.48 2.25 9.06
CA PRO A 27 -4.13 2.01 10.34
C PRO A 27 -4.18 0.52 10.69
N LEU A 28 -4.36 -0.38 9.71
CA LEU A 28 -4.33 -1.82 9.97
C LEU A 28 -2.94 -2.25 10.48
N ALA A 29 -1.87 -1.77 9.83
CA ALA A 29 -0.49 -2.02 10.25
C ALA A 29 -0.20 -1.43 11.63
N LEU A 30 -0.72 -0.24 11.93
CA LEU A 30 -0.56 0.40 13.24
C LEU A 30 -1.24 -0.41 14.35
N VAL A 31 -2.52 -0.76 14.18
CA VAL A 31 -3.26 -1.56 15.17
C VAL A 31 -2.56 -2.91 15.38
N ARG A 32 -2.12 -3.56 14.29
CA ARG A 32 -1.35 -4.81 14.36
C ARG A 32 -0.04 -4.62 15.12
N ALA A 33 0.70 -3.55 14.87
CA ALA A 33 1.98 -3.27 15.54
C ALA A 33 1.83 -3.02 17.04
N LEU A 34 0.70 -2.45 17.47
CA LEU A 34 0.36 -2.24 18.88
C LEU A 34 -0.16 -3.51 19.56
N ALA A 35 -0.94 -4.33 18.85
CA ALA A 35 -1.57 -5.54 19.41
C ALA A 35 -0.69 -6.80 19.36
N ALA A 36 0.20 -6.91 18.36
CA ALA A 36 1.04 -8.09 18.15
C ALA A 36 2.14 -8.24 19.20
N ARG A 37 2.61 -9.48 19.39
CA ARG A 37 3.70 -9.83 20.30
C ARG A 37 4.81 -10.56 19.54
N ARG A 38 6.05 -10.49 20.06
CA ARG A 38 7.22 -11.22 19.55
C ARG A 38 7.51 -10.93 18.07
N SER A 39 7.80 -11.95 17.26
CA SER A 39 8.17 -11.84 15.84
C SER A 39 7.08 -11.20 14.98
N ALA A 40 5.79 -11.47 15.27
CA ALA A 40 4.68 -10.85 14.57
C ALA A 40 4.67 -9.31 14.70
N ARG A 41 5.19 -8.78 15.83
CA ARG A 41 5.32 -7.33 16.04
C ARG A 41 6.35 -6.71 15.11
N TRP A 42 7.50 -7.35 14.90
CA TRP A 42 8.53 -6.85 13.99
C TRP A 42 8.05 -6.81 12.54
N ALA A 43 7.32 -7.84 12.08
CA ALA A 43 6.70 -7.82 10.77
C ALA A 43 5.64 -6.72 10.63
N ALA A 44 4.82 -6.48 11.66
CA ALA A 44 3.85 -5.39 11.67
C ALA A 44 4.52 -4.00 11.67
N LEU A 45 5.62 -3.83 12.42
CA LEU A 45 6.42 -2.60 12.41
C LEU A 45 7.08 -2.37 11.05
N ALA A 46 7.56 -3.42 10.38
CA ALA A 46 8.07 -3.32 9.03
C ALA A 46 6.98 -2.89 8.04
N ALA A 47 5.77 -3.47 8.13
CA ALA A 47 4.63 -3.06 7.32
C ALA A 47 4.26 -1.58 7.55
N LEU A 48 4.24 -1.16 8.82
CA LEU A 48 3.96 0.22 9.21
C LEU A 48 5.01 1.18 8.65
N ALA A 49 6.30 0.83 8.78
CA ALA A 49 7.41 1.60 8.23
C ALA A 49 7.32 1.71 6.70
N LEU A 50 7.02 0.61 6.00
CA LEU A 50 6.83 0.61 4.55
C LEU A 50 5.64 1.46 4.11
N CYS A 51 4.53 1.44 4.85
CA CYS A 51 3.41 2.34 4.61
C CYS A 51 3.83 3.81 4.79
N ALA A 52 4.51 4.12 5.90
CA ALA A 52 4.97 5.48 6.20
C ALA A 52 5.95 5.98 5.13
N PHE A 53 6.93 5.17 4.73
CA PHE A 53 7.88 5.53 3.67
C PHE A 53 7.21 5.65 2.30
N GLY A 54 6.24 4.78 1.98
CA GLY A 54 5.50 4.88 0.73
C GLY A 54 4.63 6.14 0.65
N LEU A 55 3.98 6.51 1.76
CA LEU A 55 3.22 7.77 1.86
C LEU A 55 4.14 8.99 1.86
N ALA A 56 5.26 8.94 2.57
CA ALA A 56 6.26 10.00 2.55
C ALA A 56 6.82 10.20 1.14
N ALA A 57 7.15 9.13 0.42
CA ALA A 57 7.60 9.23 -0.97
C ALA A 57 6.54 9.86 -1.89
N ARG A 58 5.25 9.71 -1.58
CA ARG A 58 4.12 10.22 -2.37
C ARG A 58 3.76 11.67 -2.11
N TYR A 59 3.87 12.12 -0.87
CA TYR A 59 3.29 13.40 -0.45
C TYR A 59 4.32 14.34 0.17
N LEU A 60 5.43 13.83 0.71
CA LEU A 60 6.38 14.66 1.44
C LEU A 60 7.14 15.65 0.53
N PRO A 61 7.60 15.30 -0.69
CA PRO A 61 8.20 16.28 -1.59
C PRO A 61 7.30 17.48 -1.86
N GLU A 62 6.03 17.22 -2.15
CA GLU A 62 5.03 18.24 -2.48
C GLU A 62 4.70 19.11 -1.25
N VAL A 63 4.55 18.50 -0.07
CA VAL A 63 4.31 19.21 1.20
C VAL A 63 5.48 20.11 1.59
N LEU A 64 6.72 19.69 1.29
CA LEU A 64 7.92 20.48 1.58
C LEU A 64 8.26 21.50 0.49
N GLY A 65 7.54 21.51 -0.64
CA GLY A 65 7.85 22.36 -1.80
C GLY A 65 9.18 22.02 -2.47
N ILE A 66 9.64 20.76 -2.35
CA ILE A 66 10.90 20.28 -2.92
C ILE A 66 10.60 19.51 -4.20
N TYR A 67 10.99 20.07 -5.34
CA TYR A 67 10.72 19.50 -6.66
C TYR A 67 11.94 18.88 -7.34
N GLU A 68 13.14 19.11 -6.81
CA GLU A 68 14.41 18.62 -7.38
C GLU A 68 15.36 18.03 -6.33
N GLY A 69 16.43 17.39 -6.80
CA GLY A 69 17.48 16.81 -5.96
C GLY A 69 17.35 15.30 -5.71
N LEU A 70 18.26 14.76 -4.90
CA LEU A 70 18.39 13.32 -4.66
C LEU A 70 17.13 12.73 -4.01
N PHE A 71 16.52 13.45 -3.07
CA PHE A 71 15.31 13.01 -2.37
C PHE A 71 14.14 12.79 -3.35
N VAL A 72 13.89 13.73 -4.26
CA VAL A 72 12.83 13.64 -5.27
C VAL A 72 13.11 12.52 -6.29
N ARG A 73 14.38 12.30 -6.64
CA ARG A 73 14.78 11.19 -7.52
C ARG A 73 14.52 9.84 -6.87
N ILE A 74 14.94 9.65 -5.62
CA ILE A 74 14.72 8.40 -4.88
C ILE A 74 13.23 8.15 -4.67
N SER A 75 12.46 9.18 -4.28
CA SER A 75 11.01 9.05 -4.14
C SER A 75 10.34 8.73 -5.49
N GLY A 76 10.79 9.35 -6.58
CA GLY A 76 10.35 9.03 -7.94
C GLY A 76 10.60 7.57 -8.34
N ILE A 77 11.80 7.04 -8.09
CA ILE A 77 12.14 5.63 -8.35
C ILE A 77 11.22 4.71 -7.54
N TRP A 78 11.07 4.98 -6.24
CA TRP A 78 10.22 4.17 -5.37
C TRP A 78 8.74 4.21 -5.78
N ARG A 79 8.25 5.39 -6.16
CA ARG A 79 6.89 5.60 -6.68
C ARG A 79 6.63 4.92 -8.03
N GLY A 80 7.64 4.81 -8.88
CA GLY A 80 7.54 4.23 -10.21
C GLY A 80 7.78 2.72 -10.25
N LEU A 81 8.41 2.15 -9.22
CA LEU A 81 8.82 0.74 -9.21
C LEU A 81 7.61 -0.18 -9.41
N TRP A 82 7.74 -1.11 -10.36
CA TRP A 82 6.70 -2.04 -10.77
C TRP A 82 5.38 -1.33 -11.14
N GLY A 83 5.46 -0.24 -11.91
CA GLY A 83 4.30 0.56 -12.32
C GLY A 83 3.61 1.28 -11.14
N GLY A 84 4.33 1.45 -10.03
CA GLY A 84 3.85 2.04 -8.78
C GLY A 84 3.08 1.10 -7.86
N LEU A 85 3.16 -0.21 -8.10
CA LEU A 85 2.58 -1.24 -7.23
C LEU A 85 3.53 -1.75 -6.16
N ALA A 86 4.85 -1.60 -6.34
CA ALA A 86 5.84 -2.18 -5.44
C ALA A 86 5.64 -1.78 -3.97
N MET A 87 5.35 -0.51 -3.69
CA MET A 87 5.13 -0.02 -2.33
C MET A 87 3.91 -0.68 -1.67
N ASN A 88 2.80 -0.79 -2.43
CA ASN A 88 1.57 -1.42 -1.96
C ASN A 88 1.81 -2.89 -1.61
N PHE A 89 2.48 -3.63 -2.51
CA PHE A 89 2.77 -5.04 -2.29
C PHE A 89 3.80 -5.29 -1.21
N ALA A 90 4.86 -4.49 -1.11
CA ALA A 90 5.88 -4.63 -0.06
C ALA A 90 5.25 -4.45 1.34
N ALA A 91 4.47 -3.38 1.52
CA ALA A 91 3.78 -3.13 2.79
C ALA A 91 2.74 -4.22 3.10
N SER A 92 1.95 -4.62 2.09
CA SER A 92 0.95 -5.67 2.21
C SER A 92 1.58 -7.02 2.57
N ALA A 93 2.68 -7.40 1.92
CA ALA A 93 3.39 -8.65 2.18
C ALA A 93 3.97 -8.69 3.60
N ALA A 94 4.54 -7.57 4.09
CA ALA A 94 5.01 -7.48 5.47
C ALA A 94 3.86 -7.63 6.49
N LEU A 95 2.68 -7.05 6.20
CA LEU A 95 1.51 -7.21 7.07
C LEU A 95 0.97 -8.64 7.02
N LEU A 96 0.96 -9.27 5.85
CA LEU A 96 0.58 -10.68 5.69
C LEU A 96 1.54 -11.60 6.44
N ALA A 97 2.84 -11.32 6.40
CA ALA A 97 3.83 -12.06 7.18
C ALA A 97 3.56 -11.95 8.68
N SER A 98 3.14 -10.77 9.17
CA SER A 98 2.68 -10.61 10.56
C SER A 98 1.44 -11.44 10.88
N ALA A 99 0.57 -11.70 9.90
CA ALA A 99 -0.60 -12.58 10.03
C ALA A 99 -0.23 -14.05 10.22
N LEU A 100 0.80 -14.51 9.52
CA LEU A 100 1.24 -15.91 9.51
C LEU A 100 2.15 -16.28 10.68
N LEU A 101 2.85 -15.31 11.27
CA LEU A 101 3.76 -15.55 12.39
C LEU A 101 3.02 -15.88 13.70
N PRO A 102 3.63 -16.70 14.59
CA PRO A 102 3.03 -17.07 15.88
C PRO A 102 2.74 -15.84 16.75
N GLY A 103 1.49 -15.70 17.19
CA GLY A 103 1.04 -14.55 17.96
C GLY A 103 -0.48 -14.55 18.19
N ARG A 104 -1.01 -13.46 18.73
CA ARG A 104 -2.45 -13.28 18.93
C ARG A 104 -3.12 -13.06 17.56
N ARG A 105 -4.00 -13.98 17.16
CA ARG A 105 -4.73 -13.90 15.89
C ARG A 105 -5.86 -12.88 15.98
N TRP A 106 -5.91 -11.94 15.03
CA TRP A 106 -6.94 -10.90 14.94
C TRP A 106 -7.64 -11.02 13.59
N TRP A 107 -8.58 -11.97 13.52
CA TRP A 107 -9.27 -12.35 12.30
C TRP A 107 -9.91 -11.17 11.55
N GLY A 108 -10.44 -10.17 12.27
CA GLY A 108 -11.02 -8.97 11.65
C GLY A 108 -9.99 -8.10 10.91
N LEU A 109 -8.78 -7.94 11.47
CA LEU A 109 -7.67 -7.25 10.81
C LEU A 109 -7.19 -8.01 9.58
N ASP A 110 -7.04 -9.32 9.73
CA ASP A 110 -6.57 -10.20 8.66
C ASP A 110 -7.58 -10.22 7.50
N LEU A 111 -8.88 -10.28 7.80
CA LEU A 111 -9.94 -10.20 6.79
C LEU A 111 -9.96 -8.84 6.09
N ALA A 112 -9.89 -7.73 6.83
CA ALA A 112 -9.84 -6.39 6.25
C ALA A 112 -8.64 -6.21 5.30
N HIS A 113 -7.47 -6.71 5.70
CA HIS A 113 -6.28 -6.70 4.87
C HIS A 113 -6.45 -7.55 3.60
N VAL A 114 -7.00 -8.76 3.72
CA VAL A 114 -7.27 -9.64 2.57
C VAL A 114 -8.26 -8.99 1.59
N VAL A 115 -9.33 -8.37 2.08
CA VAL A 115 -10.31 -7.66 1.25
C VAL A 115 -9.66 -6.50 0.49
N LEU A 116 -8.83 -5.69 1.17
CA LEU A 116 -8.08 -4.61 0.52
C LEU A 116 -7.15 -5.15 -0.58
N LEU A 117 -6.38 -6.19 -0.27
CA LEU A 117 -5.45 -6.80 -1.22
C LEU A 117 -6.18 -7.41 -2.42
N ALA A 118 -7.29 -8.12 -2.18
CA ALA A 118 -8.13 -8.69 -3.24
C ALA A 118 -8.72 -7.59 -4.13
N GLY A 119 -9.17 -6.46 -3.55
CA GLY A 119 -9.65 -5.32 -4.32
C GLY A 119 -8.57 -4.71 -5.21
N LEU A 120 -7.35 -4.51 -4.69
CA LEU A 120 -6.22 -4.03 -5.49
C LEU A 120 -5.87 -5.01 -6.62
N LEU A 121 -5.81 -6.31 -6.33
CA LEU A 121 -5.51 -7.35 -7.31
C LEU A 121 -6.61 -7.48 -8.38
N GLY A 122 -7.87 -7.37 -8.01
CA GLY A 122 -9.00 -7.40 -8.93
C GLY A 122 -8.98 -6.22 -9.90
N LEU A 123 -8.76 -5.01 -9.39
CA LEU A 123 -8.59 -3.81 -10.21
C LEU A 123 -7.36 -3.90 -11.12
N TRP A 124 -6.25 -4.43 -10.60
CA TRP A 124 -5.05 -4.62 -11.41
C TRP A 124 -5.24 -5.65 -12.51
N GLY A 125 -5.88 -6.78 -12.22
CA GLY A 125 -6.24 -7.79 -13.20
C GLY A 125 -7.12 -7.21 -14.29
N TYR A 126 -8.17 -6.46 -13.92
CA TYR A 126 -9.00 -5.76 -14.89
C TYR A 126 -8.18 -4.81 -15.76
N SER A 127 -7.27 -4.02 -15.19
CA SER A 127 -6.45 -3.08 -15.97
C SER A 127 -5.50 -3.72 -17.00
N ILE A 128 -5.27 -5.04 -16.91
CA ILE A 128 -4.44 -5.79 -17.87
C ILE A 128 -5.29 -6.41 -18.98
N TRP A 129 -6.51 -6.87 -18.64
CA TRP A 129 -7.31 -7.74 -19.50
C TRP A 129 -8.64 -7.13 -19.99
N GLY A 130 -9.09 -6.03 -19.37
CA GLY A 130 -10.29 -5.28 -19.73
C GLY A 130 -9.98 -4.16 -20.71
#